data_AF-A0A928FJA2-F1
#
_entry.id   AF-A0A928FJA2-F1
#
_cell.length_a   1.000
_cell.length_b   1.000
_cell.length_c   1.000
_cell.angle_alpha   90.00
_cell.angle_beta   90.00
_cell.angle_gamma   90.00
#
_symmetry.space_group_name_H-M   'P 1'
#
loop_
_entity.id
_entity.type
_entity.pdbx_description
1 polymer ?
#
loop_
_entity_poly.entity_id
_entity_poly.type
_entity_poly.pdbx_seq_one_letter_code
_entity_poly.pdbx_strand_id
1 'polypeptide(L)'
;MTTITFYKANGFYYGFEEKGHTGYGESGDDVLCAALSSMTMLLINAIEISYASNVDYTIDEKTTDIKVIAKSALPKFESDEKKQYAISGLIQAYFFQLMDLVEDYYEFLDVKEIEREI
;
A
#
# COMPACT_ATOMS: atom_id res chain seq x y z
N MET A 1 5.97 -15.66 4.05
CA MET A 1 6.25 -14.37 4.70
C MET A 1 6.18 -13.27 3.64
N THR A 2 5.12 -12.47 3.72
CA THR A 2 4.90 -11.29 2.91
C THR A 2 5.38 -10.06 3.69
N THR A 3 6.13 -9.19 3.02
CA THR A 3 6.65 -7.96 3.61
C THR A 3 6.10 -6.76 2.88
N ILE A 4 5.49 -5.83 3.62
CA ILE A 4 4.94 -4.58 3.08
C ILE A 4 5.71 -3.40 3.65
N THR A 5 6.28 -2.59 2.75
CA THR A 5 7.07 -1.40 3.09
C THR A 5 6.37 -0.16 2.59
N PHE A 6 5.86 0.66 3.52
CA PHE A 6 5.24 1.95 3.23
C PHE A 6 6.29 3.05 3.07
N TYR A 7 6.02 3.96 2.14
CA TYR A 7 6.87 5.10 1.87
C TYR A 7 6.24 6.38 2.38
N LYS A 8 7.04 7.14 3.13
CA LYS A 8 6.67 8.41 3.75
C LYS A 8 7.65 9.51 3.34
N ALA A 9 7.15 10.71 3.14
CA ALA A 9 7.98 11.89 2.96
C ALA A 9 7.34 13.09 3.68
N ASN A 10 8.09 13.70 4.59
CA ASN A 10 7.64 14.81 5.42
C ASN A 10 6.33 14.50 6.16
N GLY A 11 6.18 13.26 6.64
CA GLY A 11 4.97 12.83 7.34
C GLY A 11 3.84 12.30 6.45
N PHE A 12 3.94 12.45 5.12
CA PHE A 12 2.91 12.02 4.18
C PHE A 12 3.21 10.65 3.60
N TYR A 13 2.29 9.70 3.76
CA TYR A 13 2.35 8.41 3.07
C TYR A 13 2.01 8.63 1.60
N TYR A 14 2.81 8.05 0.70
CA TYR A 14 2.67 8.27 -0.73
C TYR A 14 2.82 7.02 -1.59
N GLY A 15 3.02 5.86 -0.96
CA GLY A 15 3.09 4.60 -1.67
C GLY A 15 3.55 3.47 -0.76
N PHE A 16 3.66 2.29 -1.35
CA PHE A 16 4.14 1.09 -0.67
C PHE A 16 4.70 0.09 -1.67
N GLU A 17 5.37 -0.94 -1.15
CA GLU A 17 5.82 -2.10 -1.90
C GLU A 17 5.53 -3.37 -1.09
N GLU A 18 4.94 -4.35 -1.76
CA GLU A 18 4.63 -5.67 -1.22
C GLU A 18 5.57 -6.70 -1.86
N LYS A 19 6.21 -7.53 -1.05
CA LYS A 19 7.15 -8.56 -1.49
C LYS A 19 6.86 -9.90 -0.85
N GLY A 20 7.09 -10.98 -1.58
CA GLY A 20 6.90 -12.34 -1.05
C GLY A 20 5.42 -12.72 -0.89
N HIS A 21 4.56 -12.17 -1.73
CA HIS A 21 3.14 -12.49 -1.81
C HIS A 21 2.94 -13.79 -2.62
N THR A 22 3.47 -14.93 -2.15
CA THR A 22 3.49 -16.17 -2.93
C THR A 22 2.12 -16.87 -2.96
N GLY A 23 1.57 -17.09 -4.15
CA GLY A 23 0.20 -17.60 -4.37
C GLY A 23 -0.07 -19.09 -4.21
N TYR A 24 0.62 -19.84 -3.33
CA TYR A 24 0.30 -21.26 -3.04
C TYR A 24 0.78 -21.66 -1.63
N GLY A 25 0.21 -21.07 -0.59
CA GLY A 25 0.54 -21.36 0.82
C GLY A 25 -0.48 -22.26 1.51
N GLU A 26 -0.15 -22.75 2.71
CA GLU A 26 -1.04 -23.59 3.55
C GLU A 26 -2.34 -22.87 3.93
N SER A 27 -3.34 -23.58 4.47
CA SER A 27 -4.63 -23.00 4.91
C SER A 27 -4.41 -21.79 5.84
N GLY A 28 -4.66 -20.58 5.32
CA GLY A 28 -4.43 -19.31 5.99
C GLY A 28 -3.75 -18.27 5.11
N ASP A 29 -2.76 -18.69 4.31
CA ASP A 29 -2.03 -17.82 3.38
C ASP A 29 -2.94 -17.27 2.27
N ASP A 30 -3.86 -18.09 1.76
CA ASP A 30 -4.81 -17.69 0.70
C ASP A 30 -5.73 -16.55 1.13
N VAL A 31 -6.15 -16.53 2.41
CA VAL A 31 -7.04 -15.49 2.96
C VAL A 31 -6.28 -14.18 3.12
N LEU A 32 -5.05 -14.24 3.65
CA LEU A 32 -4.19 -13.05 3.77
C LEU A 32 -3.88 -12.47 2.38
N CYS A 33 -3.48 -13.31 1.43
CA CYS A 33 -3.19 -12.89 0.06
C CYS A 33 -4.41 -12.23 -0.61
N ALA A 34 -5.59 -12.82 -0.45
CA ALA A 34 -6.84 -12.25 -0.97
C ALA A 34 -7.16 -10.90 -0.31
N ALA A 35 -6.94 -10.76 1.00
CA ALA A 35 -7.15 -9.51 1.72
C ALA A 35 -6.18 -8.41 1.23
N LEU A 36 -4.89 -8.69 1.13
CA LEU A 36 -3.87 -7.78 0.62
C LEU A 36 -4.18 -7.33 -0.82
N SER A 37 -4.43 -8.29 -1.71
CA SER A 37 -4.79 -8.01 -3.11
C SER A 37 -6.04 -7.14 -3.23
N SER A 38 -7.06 -7.41 -2.41
CA SER A 38 -8.32 -6.65 -2.41
C SER A 38 -8.12 -5.23 -1.89
N MET A 39 -7.36 -5.04 -0.82
CA MET A 39 -7.06 -3.72 -0.26
C MET A 39 -6.18 -2.88 -1.18
N THR A 40 -5.18 -3.49 -1.80
CA THR A 40 -4.33 -2.84 -2.80
C THR A 40 -5.14 -2.35 -3.99
N MET A 41 -6.03 -3.20 -4.53
CA MET A 41 -6.91 -2.78 -5.63
C MET A 41 -7.94 -1.73 -5.20
N LEU A 42 -8.46 -1.80 -3.97
CA LEU A 42 -9.34 -0.78 -3.40
C LEU A 42 -8.63 0.59 -3.37
N LEU A 43 -7.38 0.64 -2.91
CA LEU A 43 -6.60 1.88 -2.88
C LEU A 43 -6.36 2.44 -4.28
N ILE A 44 -5.93 1.60 -5.23
CA ILE A 44 -5.70 2.01 -6.61
C ILE A 44 -6.99 2.62 -7.19
N ASN A 45 -8.13 1.93 -7.07
CA ASN A 45 -9.42 2.41 -7.54
C ASN A 45 -9.87 3.71 -6.85
N ALA A 46 -9.67 3.81 -5.53
CA ALA A 46 -10.03 5.01 -4.79
C ALA A 46 -9.24 6.21 -5.31
N ILE A 47 -7.93 6.07 -5.48
CA ILE A 47 -7.05 7.16 -5.93
C ILE A 47 -7.32 7.51 -7.40
N GLU A 48 -7.40 6.53 -8.29
CA GLU A 48 -7.61 6.74 -9.73
C GLU A 48 -9.01 7.25 -10.06
N ILE A 49 -10.04 6.60 -9.52
CA ILE A 49 -11.43 6.85 -9.93
C ILE A 49 -12.10 7.85 -9.00
N SER A 50 -12.00 7.67 -7.68
CA SER A 50 -12.74 8.53 -6.74
C SER A 50 -12.08 9.89 -6.57
N TYR A 51 -10.73 9.95 -6.61
CA TYR A 51 -9.99 11.20 -6.51
C TYR A 51 -9.49 11.74 -7.86
N ALA A 52 -9.73 11.03 -8.98
CA ALA A 52 -9.25 11.43 -10.30
C ALA A 52 -7.74 11.76 -10.30
N SER A 53 -6.94 10.84 -9.75
CA SER A 53 -5.50 11.01 -9.53
C SER A 53 -4.70 9.85 -10.09
N ASN A 54 -3.58 10.13 -10.76
CA ASN A 54 -2.75 9.07 -11.30
C ASN A 54 -2.06 8.26 -10.18
N VAL A 55 -2.01 6.95 -10.35
CA VAL A 55 -1.22 6.02 -9.54
C VAL A 55 -0.21 5.31 -10.43
N ASP A 56 1.06 5.41 -10.08
CA ASP A 56 2.11 4.63 -10.72
C ASP A 56 2.21 3.28 -9.99
N TYR A 57 1.84 2.17 -10.63
CA TYR A 57 1.99 0.84 -10.02
C TYR A 57 2.61 -0.20 -10.95
N THR A 58 3.32 -1.16 -10.37
CA THR A 58 3.91 -2.32 -11.07
C THR A 58 3.55 -3.59 -10.34
N ILE A 59 3.23 -4.63 -11.11
CA ILE A 59 2.96 -5.99 -10.61
C ILE A 59 3.90 -6.93 -11.38
N ASP A 60 4.83 -7.57 -10.68
CA ASP A 60 5.64 -8.64 -11.25
C ASP A 60 4.91 -9.98 -11.02
N GLU A 61 4.31 -10.55 -12.06
CA GLU A 61 3.57 -11.80 -11.92
C GLU A 61 4.45 -13.00 -11.51
N LYS A 62 5.76 -12.96 -11.75
CA LYS A 62 6.67 -14.07 -11.44
C LYS A 62 7.05 -14.09 -9.97
N THR A 63 7.30 -12.93 -9.38
CA THR A 63 7.67 -12.79 -7.96
C THR A 63 6.48 -12.41 -7.08
N THR A 64 5.38 -12.01 -7.71
CA THR A 64 4.20 -11.41 -7.07
C THR A 64 4.55 -10.15 -6.27
N ASP A 65 5.61 -9.45 -6.69
CA ASP A 65 5.98 -8.19 -6.08
C ASP A 65 5.10 -7.07 -6.64
N ILE A 66 4.57 -6.24 -5.74
CA ILE A 66 3.72 -5.11 -6.09
C ILE A 66 4.39 -3.84 -5.60
N LYS A 67 4.34 -2.78 -6.40
CA LYS A 67 4.73 -1.44 -5.97
C LYS A 67 3.67 -0.45 -6.39
N VAL A 68 3.28 0.43 -5.48
CA VAL A 68 2.26 1.47 -5.71
C VAL A 68 2.83 2.80 -5.27
N ILE A 69 2.71 3.83 -6.12
CA ILE A 69 3.15 5.20 -5.85
C ILE A 69 2.06 6.17 -6.28
N ALA A 70 1.55 6.96 -5.34
CA ALA A 70 0.62 8.05 -5.59
C ALA A 70 1.32 9.38 -5.26
N LYS A 71 1.97 9.98 -6.26
CA LYS A 71 2.69 11.26 -6.06
C LYS A 71 1.77 12.38 -5.58
N SER A 72 0.50 12.36 -5.98
CA SER A 72 -0.53 13.31 -5.55
C SER A 72 -0.81 13.26 -4.04
N ALA A 73 -0.31 12.26 -3.32
CA ALA A 73 -0.29 12.24 -1.86
C ALA A 73 0.74 13.20 -1.24
N LEU A 74 1.58 13.86 -2.04
CA LEU A 74 2.60 14.78 -1.56
C LEU A 74 2.27 16.22 -1.98
N PRO A 75 2.48 17.22 -1.09
CA PRO A 75 2.19 18.64 -1.41
C PRO A 75 2.93 19.18 -2.64
N LYS A 76 4.06 18.58 -3.00
CA LYS A 76 4.86 18.97 -4.18
C LYS A 76 4.18 18.66 -5.51
N PHE A 77 3.25 17.70 -5.55
CA PHE A 77 2.67 17.18 -6.80
C PHE A 77 1.15 17.35 -6.89
N GLU A 78 0.49 17.82 -5.85
CA GLU A 78 -0.96 18.09 -5.83
C GLU A 78 -1.21 19.42 -5.14
N SER A 79 -1.90 20.33 -5.85
CA SER A 79 -2.18 21.68 -5.35
C SER A 79 -3.50 21.76 -4.58
N ASP A 80 -4.41 20.81 -4.79
CA ASP A 80 -5.59 20.67 -3.94
C ASP A 80 -5.21 19.90 -2.65
N GLU A 81 -4.96 20.66 -1.58
CA GLU A 81 -4.61 20.10 -0.27
C GLU A 81 -5.62 19.07 0.22
N LYS A 82 -6.93 19.25 -0.04
CA LYS A 82 -7.93 18.28 0.44
C LYS A 82 -7.76 16.94 -0.24
N LYS A 83 -7.53 16.95 -1.55
CA LYS A 83 -7.27 15.76 -2.35
C LYS A 83 -5.95 15.11 -1.93
N GLN A 84 -4.90 15.92 -1.73
CA GLN A 84 -3.60 15.45 -1.27
C GLN A 84 -3.69 14.74 0.09
N TYR A 85 -4.31 15.38 1.09
CA TYR A 85 -4.52 14.79 2.41
C TYR A 85 -5.39 13.54 2.35
N ALA A 86 -6.43 13.52 1.52
CA ALA A 86 -7.29 12.34 1.37
C ALA A 86 -6.53 11.13 0.81
N ILE A 87 -5.70 11.34 -0.22
CA ILE A 87 -4.89 10.28 -0.82
C ILE A 87 -3.83 9.78 0.17
N SER A 88 -3.13 10.70 0.84
CA SER A 88 -2.12 10.31 1.84
C SER A 88 -2.75 9.58 3.02
N GLY A 89 -3.90 10.05 3.50
CA GLY A 89 -4.67 9.44 4.57
C GLY A 89 -5.19 8.05 4.22
N LEU A 90 -5.58 7.79 2.96
CA LEU A 90 -5.95 6.44 2.51
C LEU A 90 -4.79 5.45 2.64
N ILE A 91 -3.60 5.85 2.20
CA ILE A 91 -2.41 4.99 2.26
C ILE A 91 -2.00 4.78 3.73
N GLN A 92 -2.12 5.82 4.56
CA GLN A 92 -1.90 5.71 6.00
C GLN A 92 -2.91 4.78 6.69
N ALA A 93 -4.18 4.85 6.30
CA ALA A 93 -5.21 3.96 6.83
C ALA A 93 -4.90 2.49 6.49
N TYR A 94 -4.39 2.22 5.29
CA TYR A 94 -3.93 0.88 4.92
C TYR A 94 -2.76 0.42 5.77
N PHE A 95 -1.77 1.27 6.02
CA PHE A 95 -0.68 0.94 6.94
C PHE A 95 -1.20 0.51 8.32
N PHE A 96 -2.10 1.28 8.94
CA PHE A 96 -2.66 0.92 10.23
C PHE A 96 -3.50 -0.35 10.19
N GLN A 97 -4.31 -0.55 9.15
CA GLN A 97 -5.06 -1.79 8.96
C GLN A 97 -4.14 -3.02 8.89
N LEU A 98 -2.97 -2.89 8.26
CA LEU A 98 -2.00 -3.97 8.21
C LEU A 98 -1.25 -4.15 9.53
N MET A 99 -0.98 -3.08 10.27
CA MET A 99 -0.43 -3.18 11.62
C MET A 99 -1.38 -3.95 12.55
N ASP A 100 -2.69 -3.74 12.44
CA ASP A 100 -3.69 -4.53 13.19
C ASP A 100 -3.68 -6.00 12.74
N LEU A 101 -3.60 -6.27 11.43
CA LEU A 101 -3.52 -7.64 10.89
C LEU A 101 -2.24 -8.38 11.30
N VAL A 102 -1.13 -7.68 11.55
CA VAL A 102 0.11 -8.31 12.04
C VAL A 102 -0.13 -9.01 13.39
N GLU A 103 -1.06 -8.55 14.23
CA GLU A 103 -1.36 -9.22 15.51
C GLU A 103 -1.84 -10.67 15.30
N ASP A 104 -2.65 -10.90 14.25
CA ASP A 104 -3.20 -12.22 13.92
C ASP A 104 -2.32 -13.01 12.94
N TYR A 105 -1.50 -12.32 12.14
CA TYR A 105 -0.73 -12.90 11.03
C TYR A 105 0.79 -12.72 11.17
N TYR A 106 1.33 -12.52 12.38
CA TYR A 106 2.76 -12.21 12.60
C TYR A 106 3.75 -13.25 12.02
N GLU A 107 3.34 -14.50 11.82
CA GLU A 107 4.17 -15.54 11.19
C GLU A 107 4.25 -15.38 9.65
N PHE A 108 3.30 -14.65 9.07
CA PHE A 108 3.10 -14.54 7.63
C PHE A 108 3.23 -13.11 7.09
N LEU A 109 3.08 -12.08 7.93
CA LEU A 109 3.08 -10.66 7.54
C LEU A 109 4.09 -9.83 8.34
N ASP A 110 4.95 -9.09 7.63
CA ASP A 110 5.83 -8.05 8.17
C ASP A 110 5.45 -6.69 7.56
N VAL A 111 5.22 -5.67 8.40
CA VAL A 111 4.81 -4.33 7.97
C VAL A 111 5.76 -3.29 8.52
N LYS A 112 6.26 -2.41 7.66
CA LYS A 112 7.18 -1.35 8.04
C LYS A 112 6.95 -0.07 7.24
N GLU A 113 7.43 1.04 7.78
CA GLU A 113 7.49 2.32 7.08
C GLU A 113 8.92 2.84 6.98
N ILE A 114 9.20 3.57 5.90
CA ILE A 114 10.47 4.27 5.70
C ILE A 114 10.21 5.71 5.27
N GLU A 115 10.96 6.62 5.88
CA GLU A 115 11.00 8.04 5.51
C GLU A 115 12.01 8.23 4.37
N ARG A 116 11.63 9.00 3.34
CA ARG A 116 12.45 9.29 2.16
C ARG A 116 12.42 10.78 1.84
N GLU A 117 13.55 11.28 1.35
CA GLU A 117 13.65 12.64 0.79
C GLU A 117 13.18 12.63 -0.69
N ILE A 118 12.30 13.57 -1.07
CA ILE A 118 11.63 13.62 -2.40
C ILE A 118 11.61 15.03 -3.00
#